data_AF-A0A0T2YBA9-F1
#
_entry.id   AF-A0A0T2YBA9-F1
#
_cell.length_a   1.000
_cell.length_b   1.000
_cell.length_c   1.000
_cell.angle_alpha   90.00
_cell.angle_beta   90.00
_cell.angle_gamma   90.00
#
_symmetry.space_group_name_H-M   'P 1'
#
loop_
_entity.id
_entity.type
_entity.pdbx_description
1 polymer ?
#
loop_
_entity_poly.entity_id
_entity_poly.type
_entity_poly.pdbx_seq_one_letter_code
_entity_poly.pdbx_strand_id
1 'polypeptide(L)'
;MSTARKLRLGPLPKTENIKLTFSCPSDLKAELDRYAALHTQTYGEATDVLALIPHMLAAFMARDRGFRKHPVEDRRKTTRSGPSEPTQTAT
;
A
#
# COMPACT_ATOMS: atom_id res chain seq x y z
N MET A 1 -24.59 28.33 24.98
CA MET A 1 -24.99 26.93 24.77
C MET A 1 -25.03 26.63 23.29
N SER A 2 -24.11 25.79 22.79
CA SER A 2 -24.10 25.36 21.38
C SER A 2 -23.77 23.87 21.35
N THR A 3 -24.79 23.02 21.43
CA THR A 3 -24.63 21.57 21.31
C THR A 3 -24.38 21.21 19.86
N ALA A 4 -23.11 21.16 19.45
CA ALA A 4 -22.71 20.57 18.18
C ALA A 4 -23.15 19.10 18.17
N ARG A 5 -24.19 18.79 17.40
CA ARG A 5 -24.71 17.43 17.21
C ARG A 5 -23.58 16.57 16.64
N LYS A 6 -22.98 15.72 17.49
CA LYS A 6 -22.00 14.70 17.07
C LYS A 6 -22.65 13.86 15.98
N LEU A 7 -22.13 13.96 14.76
CA LEU A 7 -22.50 13.05 13.68
C LEU A 7 -22.18 11.63 14.16
N ARG A 8 -23.12 10.70 13.95
CA ARG A 8 -22.96 9.28 14.32
C ARG A 8 -21.87 8.59 13.47
N LEU A 9 -21.47 9.22 12.38
CA LEU A 9 -20.36 8.83 11.55
C LEU A 9 -19.11 9.56 12.04
N GLY A 10 -18.12 8.80 12.49
CA GLY A 10 -16.77 9.32 12.75
C GLY A 10 -16.10 9.80 11.47
N PRO A 11 -14.90 10.39 11.56
CA PRO A 11 -14.15 10.79 10.38
C PRO A 11 -13.99 9.59 9.44
N LEU A 12 -14.37 9.78 8.16
CA LEU A 12 -14.25 8.75 7.14
C LEU A 12 -12.77 8.40 6.93
N PRO A 13 -12.44 7.12 6.68
CA PRO A 13 -11.09 6.72 6.32
C PRO A 13 -10.65 7.49 5.08
N LYS A 14 -9.46 8.08 5.14
CA LYS A 14 -8.85 8.73 3.99
C LYS A 14 -8.30 7.66 3.05
N THR A 15 -8.95 7.46 1.91
CA THR A 15 -8.37 6.67 0.82
C THR A 15 -7.41 7.58 0.05
N GLU A 16 -6.12 7.34 0.19
CA GLU A 16 -5.09 8.06 -0.57
C GLU A 16 -4.76 7.27 -1.84
N ASN A 17 -5.03 7.87 -3.00
CA ASN A 17 -4.64 7.32 -4.29
C ASN A 17 -3.37 8.01 -4.75
N ILE A 18 -2.30 7.24 -4.97
CA ILE A 18 -1.03 7.76 -5.49
C ILE A 18 -0.95 7.44 -6.98
N LYS A 19 -0.80 8.46 -7.82
CA LYS A 19 -0.56 8.27 -9.25
C LYS A 19 0.93 8.01 -9.48
N LEU A 20 1.25 6.87 -10.08
CA LEU A 20 2.60 6.51 -10.50
C LEU A 20 2.70 6.57 -12.03
N THR A 21 3.78 7.15 -12.54
CA THR A 21 4.12 7.17 -13.97
C THR A 21 5.38 6.35 -14.17
N PHE A 22 5.37 5.41 -15.11
CA PHE A 22 6.53 4.61 -15.47
C PHE A 22 6.64 4.47 -16.99
N SER A 23 7.85 4.30 -17.49
CA SER A 23 8.10 3.95 -18.89
C SER A 23 7.88 2.45 -19.08
N CYS A 24 6.91 2.07 -19.91
CA CYS A 24 6.63 0.69 -20.24
C CYS A 24 7.27 0.34 -21.60
N PRO A 25 8.12 -0.70 -21.69
CA PRO A 25 8.58 -1.22 -22.97
C PRO A 25 7.42 -1.62 -23.87
N SER A 26 7.57 -1.46 -25.19
CA SER A 26 6.53 -1.80 -26.18
C SER A 26 6.06 -3.24 -26.07
N ASP A 27 7.01 -4.16 -25.87
CA ASP A 27 6.75 -5.60 -25.87
C ASP A 27 5.92 -5.99 -24.64
N LEU A 28 6.23 -5.40 -23.49
CA LEU A 28 5.45 -5.59 -22.27
C LEU A 28 4.03 -5.05 -22.42
N LYS A 29 3.86 -3.89 -23.07
CA LYS A 29 2.52 -3.35 -23.34
C LYS A 29 1.70 -4.29 -24.22
N ALA A 30 2.30 -4.87 -25.26
CA ALA A 30 1.62 -5.81 -26.14
C ALA A 30 1.21 -7.10 -25.42
N GLU A 31 2.04 -7.61 -24.52
CA GLU A 31 1.69 -8.77 -23.68
C GLU A 31 0.55 -8.46 -22.70
N LEU A 32 0.57 -7.28 -22.08
CA LEU A 32 -0.51 -6.83 -21.20
C LEU A 32 -1.84 -6.69 -21.95
N ASP A 33 -1.83 -6.14 -23.16
CA ASP A 33 -3.03 -6.03 -24.00
C ASP A 33 -3.59 -7.41 -24.37
N ARG A 34 -2.72 -8.35 -24.73
CA ARG A 34 -3.11 -9.74 -25.01
C ARG A 34 -3.72 -10.39 -23.77
N TYR A 35 -3.12 -10.18 -22.60
CA TYR A 35 -3.64 -10.72 -21.35
C TYR A 35 -5.02 -10.14 -21.02
N ALA A 36 -5.22 -8.83 -21.18
CA ALA A 36 -6.53 -8.18 -20.98
C ALA A 36 -7.62 -8.73 -21.92
N ALA A 37 -7.26 -8.97 -23.19
CA ALA A 37 -8.17 -9.60 -24.16
C ALA A 37 -8.56 -11.03 -23.73
N LEU A 38 -7.59 -11.82 -23.26
CA LEU A 38 -7.84 -13.18 -22.77
C LEU A 38 -8.69 -13.18 -21.49
N HIS A 39 -8.44 -12.24 -20.58
CA HIS A 39 -9.21 -12.06 -19.36
C HIS A 39 -10.68 -11.73 -19.69
N THR A 40 -10.89 -10.82 -20.63
CA THR A 40 -12.22 -10.46 -21.13
C THR A 40 -12.92 -11.67 -21.76
N GLN A 41 -12.20 -12.48 -22.55
CA GLN A 41 -12.76 -13.70 -23.13
C GLN A 41 -13.15 -14.74 -22.05
N THR A 42 -12.38 -14.83 -20.97
CA THR A 42 -12.58 -15.83 -19.92
C THR A 42 -13.70 -15.45 -18.97
N TYR A 43 -13.78 -14.17 -18.58
CA TYR A 43 -14.70 -13.70 -17.53
C TYR A 43 -15.84 -12.83 -18.07
N GLY A 44 -15.85 -12.51 -19.37
CA GLY A 44 -16.90 -11.72 -20.03
C GLY A 44 -16.88 -10.22 -19.71
N GLU A 45 -16.00 -9.76 -18.82
CA GLU A 45 -15.90 -8.36 -18.42
C GLU A 45 -14.68 -7.70 -19.07
N ALA A 46 -14.94 -6.65 -19.86
CA ALA A 46 -13.90 -5.86 -20.52
C ALA A 46 -13.00 -5.22 -19.46
N THR A 47 -11.78 -5.73 -19.35
CA THR A 47 -10.82 -5.28 -18.34
C THR A 47 -9.75 -4.41 -19.01
N ASP A 48 -9.66 -3.15 -18.64
CA ASP A 48 -8.57 -2.27 -19.10
C ASP A 48 -7.24 -2.69 -18.44
N VAL A 49 -6.16 -2.65 -19.22
CA VAL A 49 -4.79 -2.92 -18.76
C VAL A 49 -4.43 -2.01 -17.58
N LEU A 50 -4.86 -0.74 -17.58
CA LEU A 50 -4.56 0.18 -16.48
C LEU A 50 -5.24 -0.21 -15.16
N ALA A 51 -6.42 -0.83 -15.24
CA ALA A 51 -7.09 -1.37 -14.06
C ALA A 51 -6.43 -2.67 -13.59
N LEU A 52 -5.92 -3.48 -14.52
CA LEU A 52 -5.31 -4.77 -14.22
C LEU A 52 -3.91 -4.65 -13.58
N ILE A 53 -3.10 -3.69 -14.01
CA ILE A 53 -1.71 -3.51 -13.54
C ILE A 53 -1.62 -3.42 -12.00
N PRO A 54 -2.40 -2.57 -11.30
CA PRO A 54 -2.39 -2.54 -9.83
C PRO A 54 -2.68 -3.89 -9.18
N HIS A 55 -3.64 -4.65 -9.72
CA HIS A 55 -3.99 -5.97 -9.19
C HIS A 55 -2.87 -7.00 -9.41
N MET A 56 -2.26 -7.01 -10.60
CA MET A 56 -1.13 -7.88 -10.90
C MET A 56 0.07 -7.59 -9.99
N LEU A 57 0.39 -6.31 -9.77
CA LEU A 57 1.47 -5.90 -8.87
C LEU A 57 1.17 -6.28 -7.42
N ALA A 58 -0.05 -6.07 -6.95
CA ALA A 58 -0.45 -6.47 -5.60
C ALA A 58 -0.32 -8.00 -5.40
N ALA A 59 -0.79 -8.79 -6.36
CA ALA A 59 -0.68 -10.25 -6.33
C ALA A 59 0.79 -10.71 -6.37
N PHE A 60 1.62 -10.06 -7.19
CA PHE A 60 3.06 -10.32 -7.26
C PHE A 60 3.73 -10.08 -5.90
N MET A 61 3.53 -8.90 -5.30
CA MET A 61 4.11 -8.56 -3.98
C MET A 61 3.64 -9.50 -2.87
N ALA A 62 2.37 -9.93 -2.89
CA ALA A 62 1.84 -10.88 -1.91
C ALA A 62 2.44 -12.30 -2.04
N ARG A 63 2.83 -12.69 -3.26
CA ARG A 63 3.35 -14.02 -3.58
C ARG A 63 4.88 -14.12 -3.46
N ASP A 64 5.61 -13.01 -3.57
CA ASP A 64 7.06 -12.98 -3.41
C ASP A 64 7.48 -13.28 -1.96
N ARG A 65 7.84 -14.54 -1.71
CA ARG A 65 8.29 -15.01 -0.40
C ARG A 65 9.65 -14.42 0.00
N GLY A 66 10.52 -14.11 -0.97
CA GLY A 66 11.81 -13.49 -0.72
C GLY A 66 11.62 -12.08 -0.17
N PHE A 67 10.74 -11.31 -0.81
CA PHE A 67 10.33 -9.99 -0.34
C PHE A 67 9.70 -10.04 1.07
N ARG A 68 8.76 -10.98 1.30
CA ARG A 68 8.06 -11.09 2.60
C ARG A 68 8.95 -11.46 3.79
N LYS A 69 10.12 -12.04 3.56
CA LYS A 69 11.09 -12.38 4.62
C LYS A 69 11.86 -11.17 5.15
N HIS A 70 11.79 -10.03 4.47
CA HIS A 70 12.36 -8.76 4.91
C HIS A 70 11.22 -7.77 5.16
N PRO A 71 10.54 -7.85 6.32
CA PRO A 71 9.60 -6.81 6.70
C PRO A 71 10.32 -5.47 6.64
N VAL A 72 9.67 -4.47 6.05
CA VAL A 72 10.14 -3.09 6.15
C VAL A 72 10.32 -2.82 7.64
N GLU A 73 11.57 -2.58 8.05
CA GLU A 73 11.88 -2.24 9.43
C GLU A 73 11.06 -1.00 9.77
N ASP A 74 10.07 -1.19 10.64
CA ASP A 74 9.12 -0.18 11.02
C ASP A 74 9.93 0.91 11.75
N ARG A 75 10.25 2.00 11.05
CA ARG A 75 11.14 3.11 11.51
C ARG A 75 10.60 3.90 12.70
N ARG A 76 9.65 3.32 13.45
CA ARG A 76 8.96 3.88 14.62
C ARG A 76 9.50 3.38 15.96
N LYS A 77 10.68 2.74 16.01
CA LYS A 77 11.30 2.24 17.27
C LYS A 77 12.62 2.90 17.66
N THR A 78 12.95 4.11 17.20
CA THR A 78 14.19 4.80 17.62
C THR A 78 13.98 6.04 18.50
N THR A 79 12.79 6.25 19.06
CA THR A 79 12.55 7.35 20.01
C THR A 79 11.81 6.88 21.25
N ARG A 80 12.43 6.03 22.07
CA ARG A 80 12.13 5.93 23.52
C ARG A 80 13.17 5.08 24.24
N SER A 81 14.36 5.66 24.38
CA SER A 81 15.28 5.30 25.46
C SER A 81 16.09 6.55 25.76
N GLY A 82 15.45 7.47 26.49
CA GLY A 82 16.16 8.56 27.14
C GLY A 82 17.07 7.98 28.25
N PRO A 83 18.22 8.60 28.53
CA PRO A 83 19.16 8.06 29.51
C PRO A 83 18.59 8.24 30.92
N SER A 84 18.59 7.17 31.70
CA SER A 84 18.27 7.21 33.12
C SER A 84 19.41 7.92 33.87
N GLU A 85 19.10 9.03 34.53
CA GLU A 85 19.99 9.73 35.48
C GLU A 85 20.44 8.76 36.59
N PRO A 86 21.73 8.74 36.98
CA PRO A 86 22.15 8.04 38.18
C PRO A 86 21.87 8.90 39.43
N THR A 87 21.07 8.34 40.33
CA THR A 87 20.78 8.87 41.68
C THR A 87 22.07 9.09 42.49
N GLN A 88 22.24 10.31 42.98
CA GLN A 88 23.28 10.68 43.95
C GLN A 88 23.04 9.96 45.28
N THR A 89 24.06 9.29 45.81
CA THR A 89 24.06 8.75 47.18
C THR A 89 24.86 9.71 48.05
N ALA A 90 24.19 10.32 49.03
CA ALA A 90 24.80 11.11 50.08
C ALA A 90 25.54 10.19 51.07
N THR A 91 26.69 10.64 51.55
CA THR A 91 27.33 10.21 52.80
C THR A 91 27.93 11.44 53.45
#